data_AF-A0A968I461-F1
#
_entry.id   AF-A0A968I461-F1
#
_cell.length_a   1.000
_cell.length_b   1.000
_cell.length_c   1.000
_cell.angle_alpha   90.00
_cell.angle_beta   90.00
_cell.angle_gamma   90.00
#
_symmetry.space_group_name_H-M   'P 1'
#
loop_
_entity.id
_entity.type
_entity.pdbx_description
1 polymer ?
#
loop_
_entity_poly.entity_id
_entity_poly.type
_entity_poly.pdbx_seq_one_letter_code
_entity_poly.pdbx_strand_id
1 'polypeptide(L)'
;MTPLIATLMGFGVGLVVDVIATLLRPSETRILEYRAFATLMPLAFWGGHFLVRALGVGIDLELELWTGATVMAALAGLTLSVLAVPPANPRLEDGSQAI
;
A
#
# COMPACT_ATOMS: atom_id res chain seq x y z
N MET A 1 -26.56 2.79 12.44
CA MET A 1 -26.17 3.68 11.32
C MET A 1 -24.69 3.52 10.91
N THR A 2 -23.88 2.82 11.70
CA THR A 2 -22.44 2.56 11.49
C THR A 2 -22.02 1.56 10.40
N PRO A 3 -22.78 0.49 10.04
CA PRO A 3 -22.28 -0.51 9.09
C PRO A 3 -22.28 0.01 7.64
N LEU A 4 -23.25 0.84 7.27
CA LEU A 4 -23.35 1.39 5.92
C LEU A 4 -22.14 2.25 5.55
N ILE A 5 -21.70 3.12 6.45
CA ILE A 5 -20.53 3.99 6.24
C ILE A 5 -19.27 3.13 6.07
N ALA A 6 -19.11 2.08 6.89
CA ALA A 6 -17.98 1.16 6.78
C ALA A 6 -17.99 0.41 5.44
N THR A 7 -19.16 -0.05 4.97
CA THR A 7 -19.28 -0.73 3.68
C THR A 7 -18.98 0.21 2.50
N LEU A 8 -19.53 1.43 2.52
CA LEU A 8 -19.28 2.43 1.48
C LEU A 8 -17.81 2.85 1.45
N MET A 9 -17.17 2.98 2.61
CA MET A 9 -15.74 3.24 2.73
C MET A 9 -14.92 2.07 2.18
N GLY A 10 -15.21 0.84 2.59
CA GLY A 10 -14.52 -0.34 2.09
C GLY A 10 -14.64 -0.51 0.58
N PHE A 11 -15.84 -0.27 0.04
CA PHE A 11 -16.10 -0.26 -1.39
C PHE A 11 -15.31 0.85 -2.11
N GLY A 12 -15.34 2.07 -1.59
CA GLY A 12 -14.61 3.20 -2.16
C GLY A 12 -13.09 2.99 -2.15
N VAL A 13 -12.53 2.46 -1.07
CA VAL A 13 -11.11 2.10 -0.99
C VAL A 13 -10.79 0.96 -1.97
N GLY A 14 -11.65 -0.05 -2.08
CA GLY A 14 -11.49 -1.12 -3.07
C GLY A 14 -11.38 -0.56 -4.48
N LEU A 15 -12.29 0.34 -4.87
CA LEU A 15 -12.24 1.04 -6.16
C LEU A 15 -10.94 1.84 -6.35
N VAL A 16 -10.48 2.55 -5.31
CA VAL A 16 -9.21 3.28 -5.38
C VAL A 16 -8.04 2.31 -5.62
N VAL A 17 -8.02 1.18 -4.92
CA VAL A 17 -6.98 0.15 -5.09
C VAL A 17 -7.05 -0.46 -6.50
N ASP A 18 -8.25 -0.71 -7.04
CA ASP A 18 -8.43 -1.22 -8.40
C ASP A 18 -7.92 -0.21 -9.45
N VAL A 19 -8.20 1.09 -9.25
CA VAL A 19 -7.66 2.15 -10.10
C VAL A 19 -6.14 2.20 -10.02
N ILE A 20 -5.56 2.14 -8.82
CA ILE A 20 -4.10 2.13 -8.64
C ILE A 20 -3.50 0.89 -9.32
N ALA A 21 -4.12 -0.28 -9.17
CA ALA A 21 -3.68 -1.54 -9.78
C ALA A 21 -3.72 -1.46 -11.32
N THR A 22 -4.79 -0.93 -11.90
CA THR A 22 -4.94 -0.80 -13.35
C THR A 22 -3.99 0.22 -13.96
N LEU A 23 -3.68 1.31 -13.25
CA LEU A 23 -2.72 2.33 -13.66
C LEU A 23 -1.28 1.86 -13.54
N LEU A 24 -0.89 1.31 -12.39
CA LEU A 24 0.49 0.88 -12.14
C LEU A 24 0.82 -0.43 -12.85
N ARG A 25 -0.15 -1.34 -12.97
CA ARG A 25 0.03 -2.72 -13.47
C ARG A 25 1.22 -3.39 -12.77
N PRO A 26 1.14 -3.58 -11.43
CA PRO A 26 2.23 -4.12 -10.64
C PRO A 26 2.63 -5.50 -11.16
N SER A 27 3.93 -5.71 -11.37
CA SER A 27 4.50 -6.96 -11.86
C SER A 27 5.91 -7.13 -11.28
N GLU A 28 6.35 -8.37 -11.09
CA GLU A 28 7.72 -8.69 -10.64
C GLU A 28 8.80 -8.16 -11.59
N THR A 29 8.45 -7.98 -12.87
CA THR A 29 9.32 -7.36 -13.89
C THR A 29 9.35 -5.82 -13.82
N ARG A 30 8.40 -5.22 -13.08
CA ARG A 30 8.18 -3.78 -12.93
C ARG A 30 8.31 -3.38 -11.47
N ILE A 31 9.55 -3.46 -10.98
CA ILE A 31 9.87 -3.36 -9.54
C ILE A 31 9.36 -2.05 -8.93
N LEU A 32 9.49 -0.91 -9.62
CA LEU A 32 9.05 0.38 -9.08
C LEU A 32 7.54 0.44 -8.91
N GLU A 33 6.80 -0.06 -9.89
CA GLU A 33 5.33 -0.11 -9.89
C GLU A 33 4.81 -1.09 -8.85
N TYR A 34 5.48 -2.23 -8.68
CA TYR A 34 5.19 -3.19 -7.63
C TYR A 34 5.38 -2.57 -6.23
N ARG A 35 6.51 -1.88 -6.00
CA ARG A 35 6.80 -1.17 -4.74
C ARG A 35 5.81 -0.03 -4.49
N ALA A 36 5.53 0.78 -5.51
CA ALA A 36 4.55 1.86 -5.43
C ALA A 36 3.16 1.32 -5.05
N PHE A 37 2.72 0.22 -5.69
CA PHE A 37 1.46 -0.42 -5.35
C PHE A 37 1.44 -0.91 -3.90
N ALA A 38 2.48 -1.61 -3.47
CA ALA A 38 2.61 -2.14 -2.11
C ALA A 38 2.65 -1.05 -1.02
N THR A 39 3.12 0.16 -1.35
CA THR A 39 3.10 1.32 -0.44
C THR A 39 1.76 2.07 -0.47
N LEU A 40 1.19 2.28 -1.66
CA LEU A 40 -0.03 3.05 -1.85
C LEU A 40 -1.27 2.34 -1.33
N MET A 41 -1.32 1.01 -1.42
CA MET A 41 -2.46 0.22 -0.94
C MET A 41 -2.75 0.42 0.57
N PRO A 42 -1.78 0.19 1.49
CA PRO A 42 -2.01 0.45 2.91
C PRO A 42 -2.22 1.94 3.21
N LEU A 43 -1.60 2.86 2.46
CA LEU A 43 -1.87 4.31 2.60
C LEU A 43 -3.33 4.65 2.28
N ALA A 44 -3.86 4.14 1.17
CA ALA A 44 -5.24 4.37 0.77
C ALA A 44 -6.22 3.78 1.78
N PHE A 45 -5.95 2.57 2.26
CA PHE A 45 -6.80 1.89 3.23
C PHE A 45 -6.80 2.57 4.60
N TRP A 46 -5.64 2.73 5.23
CA TRP A 46 -5.54 3.33 6.56
C TRP A 46 -5.83 4.82 6.54
N GLY A 47 -5.31 5.55 5.55
CA GLY A 47 -5.59 6.97 5.37
C GLY A 47 -7.07 7.24 5.12
N GLY A 48 -7.72 6.47 4.25
CA GLY A 48 -9.17 6.55 4.03
C GLY A 48 -9.97 6.23 5.30
N HIS A 49 -9.57 5.19 6.04
CA HIS A 49 -10.20 4.82 7.31
C HIS A 49 -10.19 5.97 8.31
N PHE A 50 -9.01 6.51 8.61
CA PHE A 50 -8.88 7.59 9.57
C PHE A 50 -9.50 8.89 9.06
N LEU A 51 -9.43 9.19 7.77
CA LEU A 51 -10.08 10.38 7.22
C LEU A 51 -11.61 10.33 7.41
N VAL A 52 -12.25 9.19 7.12
CA VAL A 52 -13.70 9.01 7.33
C VAL A 52 -14.06 9.16 8.81
N ARG A 53 -13.25 8.60 9.71
CA ARG A 53 -13.47 8.73 11.15
C ARG A 53 -13.30 10.16 11.63
N ALA A 54 -12.27 10.86 11.16
CA ALA A 54 -11.97 12.25 11.51
C ALA A 54 -13.11 13.20 11.11
N LEU A 55 -13.73 12.96 9.94
CA LEU A 55 -14.79 13.81 9.41
C LEU A 55 -16.19 13.48 9.95
N GLY A 56 -16.45 12.22 10.33
CA GLY A 56 -17.81 11.75 10.63
C GLY A 56 -18.13 11.54 12.11
N VAL A 57 -17.21 10.93 12.85
CA VAL A 57 -17.51 10.37 14.20
C VAL A 57 -16.55 10.91 15.26
N GLY A 58 -15.46 11.55 14.84
CA GLY A 58 -14.35 11.88 15.72
C GLY A 58 -13.34 10.73 15.82
N ILE A 59 -12.11 11.10 16.15
CA ILE A 59 -11.01 10.19 16.44
C ILE A 59 -10.53 10.49 17.85
N ASP A 60 -10.55 9.48 18.73
CA ASP A 60 -10.02 9.58 20.10
C ASP A 60 -8.48 9.40 20.17
N LEU A 61 -7.81 9.33 19.02
CA LEU A 61 -6.36 9.30 18.89
C LEU A 61 -5.81 10.68 18.54
N GLU A 62 -4.62 10.98 19.05
CA GLU A 62 -3.85 12.13 18.63
C GLU A 62 -3.51 12.05 17.14
N LEU A 63 -3.40 13.22 16.50
CA LEU A 63 -3.07 13.34 15.08
C LEU A 63 -1.75 12.64 14.75
N GLU A 64 -0.74 12.75 15.62
CA GLU A 64 0.56 12.10 15.40
C GLU A 64 0.43 10.58 15.37
N LEU A 65 -0.46 10.00 16.18
CA LEU A 65 -0.55 8.55 16.33
C LEU A 65 -1.21 7.89 15.11
N TRP A 66 -2.35 8.42 14.65
CA TRP A 66 -3.03 7.80 13.50
C TRP A 66 -2.31 8.09 12.17
N THR A 67 -1.68 9.26 12.03
CA THR A 67 -0.83 9.56 10.87
C THR A 67 0.45 8.72 10.88
N GLY A 68 1.10 8.59 12.04
CA GLY A 68 2.25 7.73 12.25
C GLY A 68 1.96 6.27 11.92
N ALA A 69 0.84 5.73 12.42
CA ALA A 69 0.40 4.37 12.09
C ALA A 69 0.17 4.18 10.58
N THR A 70 -0.42 5.16 9.91
CA THR A 70 -0.66 5.13 8.46
C THR A 70 0.65 5.12 7.67
N VAL A 71 1.63 5.95 8.05
CA VAL A 71 2.96 5.97 7.45
C VAL A 71 3.70 4.65 7.72
N MET A 72 3.64 4.13 8.95
CA MET A 72 4.29 2.86 9.29
C MET A 72 3.70 1.69 8.51
N ALA A 73 2.39 1.66 8.28
CA ALA A 73 1.76 0.65 7.41
C ALA A 73 2.27 0.74 5.96
N ALA A 74 2.47 1.95 5.45
CA ALA A 74 3.06 2.18 4.12
C ALA A 74 4.49 1.66 4.02
N LEU A 75 5.32 1.96 5.03
CA LEU A 75 6.70 1.51 5.14
C LEU A 75 6.78 -0.02 5.31
N ALA A 76 5.85 -0.62 6.05
CA ALA A 76 5.75 -2.07 6.17
C ALA A 76 5.45 -2.72 4.80
N GLY A 77 4.49 -2.17 4.05
CA GLY A 77 4.20 -2.61 2.68
C GLY A 77 5.41 -2.49 1.75
N LEU A 78 6.13 -1.37 1.83
CA LEU A 78 7.38 -1.18 1.08
C LEU A 78 8.44 -2.23 1.45
N THR A 79 8.64 -2.45 2.76
CA THR A 79 9.62 -3.43 3.26
C THR A 79 9.28 -4.84 2.78
N LEU A 80 8.01 -5.24 2.90
CA LEU A 80 7.53 -6.52 2.42
C LEU A 80 7.70 -6.65 0.90
N SER A 81 7.51 -5.57 0.14
CA SER A 81 7.71 -5.61 -1.32
C SER A 81 9.17 -5.84 -1.71
N VAL A 82 10.13 -5.32 -0.94
CA VAL A 82 11.57 -5.57 -1.13
C VAL A 82 11.92 -7.02 -0.82
N LEU A 83 11.31 -7.59 0.22
CA LEU A 83 11.49 -9.00 0.58
C LEU A 83 10.84 -9.95 -0.44
N ALA A 84 9.67 -9.60 -0.96
CA ALA A 84 8.93 -10.42 -1.92
C ALA A 84 9.57 -10.40 -3.31
N VAL A 85 10.01 -9.23 -3.77
CA VAL A 85 10.63 -9.04 -5.09
C VAL A 85 12.00 -8.39 -4.91
N PRO A 86 13.05 -9.21 -4.71
CA PRO A 86 14.41 -8.71 -4.54
C PRO A 86 14.88 -8.04 -5.84
N PRO A 87 15.74 -7.00 -5.75
CA PRO A 87 16.34 -6.42 -6.94
C PRO A 87 17.20 -7.46 -7.67
N ALA A 88 17.23 -7.38 -9.01
CA ALA A 88 18.09 -8.23 -9.84
C ALA A 88 19.54 -8.14 -9.34
N ASN A 89 20.21 -9.30 -9.22
CA ASN A 89 21.60 -9.38 -8.82
C ASN A 89 22.49 -9.49 -10.06
N PRO A 90 23.22 -8.44 -10.46
CA PRO A 90 24.03 -8.44 -11.68
C PRO A 90 25.10 -9.55 -11.68
N ARG A 91 25.55 -9.99 -10.49
CA ARG A 91 26.61 -11.01 -10.39
C ARG A 91 26.16 -12.44 -10.72
N LEU A 92 24.85 -12.72 -10.68
CA LEU A 92 24.32 -14.05 -11.02
C LEU A 92 24.11 -14.21 -12.54
N GLU A 93 23.97 -13.10 -13.28
CA GLU A 93 23.87 -13.12 -14.74
C GLU A 93 25.22 -13.43 -15.41
N ASP A 94 26.32 -12.88 -14.90
CA ASP A 94 27.67 -13.10 -15.48
C ASP A 94 28.21 -14.53 -15.24
N GLY A 95 27.83 -15.18 -14.13
CA GLY A 95 28.33 -16.51 -13.76
C GLY A 95 27.64 -17.68 -14.47
N SER A 96 26.43 -17.48 -15.01
CA SER A 96 25.67 -18.52 -15.73
C SER A 96 26.12 -18.71 -17.19
N GLN A 97 26.89 -17.77 -17.73
CA GLN A 97 27.42 -17.81 -19.11
C GLN A 97 28.80 -18.50 -19.20
N ALA A 98 29.36 -18.91 -18.05
CA ALA A 98 30.70 -19.50 -17.95
C ALA A 98 30.69 -21.03 -17.75
N ILE A 99 29.53 -21.70 -17.84
CA ILE A 99 29.38 -23.17 -17.73
C ILE A 99 28.84 -23.73 -19.04
#